data_AF-A0A2H5MVN5-F1
#
_entry.id   AF-A0A2H5MVN5-F1
#
_cell.length_a   1.000
_cell.length_b   1.000
_cell.length_c   1.000
_cell.angle_alpha   90.00
_cell.angle_beta   90.00
_cell.angle_gamma   90.00
#
_symmetry.space_group_name_H-M   'P 1'
#
loop_
_entity.id
_entity.type
_entity.pdbx_description
1 polymer ?
#
loop_
_entity_poly.entity_id
_entity_poly.type
_entity_poly.pdbx_seq_one_letter_code
_entity_poly.pdbx_strand_id
1 'polypeptide(L)'
;MKERKHFVLVHGACLGAWCWYKVLTLLKLAGHHFGSVDRVYVICKEDEVMKEDFQRAMIEDYHPKQVVSISAAGHMVMLSKPEELCQILLEDIAHK
;
A
#
# COMPACT_ATOMS: atom_id res chain seq x y z
N MET A 1 -28.24 -13.63 -9.68
CA MET A 1 -27.31 -12.76 -8.93
C MET A 1 -26.03 -12.63 -9.74
N LYS A 2 -25.46 -11.43 -9.89
CA LYS A 2 -24.15 -11.26 -10.56
C LYS A 2 -23.07 -11.92 -9.72
N GLU A 3 -22.18 -12.67 -10.36
CA GLU A 3 -21.05 -13.35 -9.74
C GLU A 3 -20.10 -12.34 -9.07
N ARG A 4 -19.72 -12.57 -7.81
CA ARG A 4 -18.77 -11.73 -7.08
C ARG A 4 -17.34 -12.17 -7.43
N LYS A 5 -16.54 -11.27 -7.99
CA LYS A 5 -15.13 -11.51 -8.35
C LYS A 5 -14.20 -10.73 -7.42
N HIS A 6 -12.99 -11.26 -7.26
CA HIS A 6 -11.88 -10.62 -6.56
C HIS A 6 -10.92 -10.01 -7.58
N PHE A 7 -10.56 -8.75 -7.37
CA PHE A 7 -9.67 -8.02 -8.26
C PHE A 7 -8.37 -7.62 -7.53
N VAL A 8 -7.26 -7.70 -8.25
CA VAL A 8 -5.96 -7.09 -7.89
C VAL A 8 -5.66 -6.04 -8.96
N LEU A 9 -5.33 -4.82 -8.52
CA LEU A 9 -5.08 -3.67 -9.38
C LEU A 9 -3.62 -3.30 -9.21
N VAL A 10 -2.89 -3.30 -10.32
CA VAL A 10 -1.47 -2.95 -10.37
C VAL A 10 -1.35 -1.60 -11.05
N HIS A 11 -0.79 -0.61 -10.36
CA HIS A 11 -0.58 0.73 -10.91
C HIS A 11 0.64 0.78 -11.83
N GLY A 12 0.68 1.76 -12.74
CA GLY A 12 1.85 2.05 -13.56
C GLY A 12 2.99 2.71 -12.77
N ALA A 13 4.10 3.00 -13.46
CA ALA A 13 5.24 3.71 -12.88
C ALA A 13 4.83 5.09 -12.34
N CYS A 14 5.40 5.49 -11.20
CA CYS A 14 5.16 6.77 -10.51
C CYS A 14 3.71 7.00 -10.03
N LEU A 15 2.84 5.99 -10.08
CA LEU A 15 1.51 6.04 -9.49
C LEU A 15 1.48 5.20 -8.21
N GLY A 16 0.64 5.57 -7.26
CA GLY A 16 0.31 4.75 -6.10
C GLY A 16 -1.11 4.23 -6.18
N ALA A 17 -1.53 3.47 -5.17
CA ALA A 17 -2.90 2.92 -5.11
C ALA A 17 -3.99 4.01 -5.21
N TRP A 18 -3.69 5.24 -4.80
CA TRP A 18 -4.55 6.43 -4.85
C TRP A 18 -5.15 6.70 -6.24
N CYS A 19 -4.49 6.33 -7.33
CA CYS A 19 -5.00 6.56 -8.67
C CYS A 19 -6.27 5.74 -8.99
N TRP A 20 -6.52 4.67 -8.21
CA TRP A 20 -7.66 3.78 -8.41
C TRP A 20 -8.93 4.20 -7.69
N TYR A 21 -8.96 5.30 -6.93
CA TYR A 21 -10.09 5.62 -6.05
C TYR A 21 -11.45 5.59 -6.77
N LYS A 22 -11.55 6.14 -7.99
CA LYS A 22 -12.80 6.11 -8.79
C LYS A 22 -13.21 4.69 -9.18
N VAL A 23 -12.25 3.89 -9.65
CA VAL A 23 -12.49 2.50 -10.07
C VAL A 23 -12.90 1.65 -8.87
N LEU A 24 -12.24 1.84 -7.72
CA LEU A 24 -12.58 1.16 -6.47
C LEU A 24 -14.00 1.48 -6.01
N THR A 25 -14.41 2.74 -6.08
CA THR A 25 -15.80 3.13 -5.78
C THR A 25 -16.79 2.42 -6.70
N LEU A 26 -16.52 2.37 -8.01
CA LEU A 26 -17.40 1.69 -8.97
C LEU A 26 -17.47 0.18 -8.73
N LEU A 27 -16.35 -0.48 -8.43
CA LEU A 27 -16.30 -1.91 -8.12
C LEU A 27 -17.06 -2.23 -6.83
N LYS A 28 -16.90 -1.40 -5.78
CA LYS A 28 -17.65 -1.53 -4.53
C LYS A 28 -19.16 -1.40 -4.77
N LEU A 29 -19.59 -0.39 -5.55
CA LEU A 29 -21.01 -0.21 -5.91
C LEU A 29 -21.56 -1.39 -6.74
N ALA A 30 -20.72 -2.03 -7.55
CA ALA A 30 -21.09 -3.22 -8.30
C ALA A 30 -21.14 -4.52 -7.45
N GLY A 31 -20.85 -4.45 -6.14
CA GLY A 31 -20.84 -5.59 -5.22
C GLY A 31 -19.59 -6.47 -5.34
N HIS A 32 -18.52 -5.96 -5.96
CA HIS A 32 -17.24 -6.63 -6.08
C HIS A 32 -16.30 -6.23 -4.95
N HIS A 33 -15.38 -7.15 -4.61
CA HIS A 33 -14.40 -6.93 -3.55
C HIS A 33 -13.02 -6.74 -4.17
N PHE A 34 -12.28 -5.79 -3.61
CA PHE A 34 -10.89 -5.52 -3.93
C PHE A 34 -10.02 -5.87 -2.73
N GLY A 35 -8.78 -6.30 -2.98
CA GLY A 35 -7.79 -6.49 -1.91
C GLY A 35 -7.85 -7.84 -1.21
N SER A 36 -8.06 -8.93 -1.96
CA SER A 36 -8.02 -10.32 -1.46
C SER A 36 -6.63 -10.83 -1.08
N VAL A 37 -5.59 -10.01 -1.29
CA VAL A 37 -4.21 -10.31 -0.91
C VAL A 37 -3.86 -9.44 0.28
N ASP A 38 -3.18 -10.04 1.25
CA ASP A 38 -2.62 -9.33 2.39
C ASP A 38 -1.62 -8.27 1.91
N ARG A 39 -1.74 -7.07 2.49
CA ARG A 39 -0.92 -5.91 2.14
C ARG A 39 -0.23 -5.40 3.39
N VAL A 40 1.05 -5.15 3.27
CA VAL A 40 1.84 -4.41 4.27
C VAL A 40 2.16 -3.06 3.68
N TYR A 41 1.96 -2.01 4.45
CA TYR A 41 2.34 -0.65 4.08
C TYR A 41 3.55 -0.22 4.91
N VAL A 42 4.59 0.28 4.25
CA VAL A 42 5.78 0.82 4.91
C VAL A 42 5.77 2.34 4.81
N ILE A 43 5.58 3.02 5.94
CA ILE A 43 5.64 4.47 6.03
C ILE A 43 7.10 4.91 5.98
N CYS A 44 7.42 5.81 5.06
CA CYS A 44 8.73 6.45 4.95
C CYS A 44 8.62 7.86 5.54
N LYS A 45 9.16 8.09 6.75
CA LYS A 45 8.88 9.31 7.53
C LYS A 45 9.48 10.59 6.94
N GLU A 46 10.52 10.47 6.13
CA GLU A 46 11.25 11.59 5.50
C GLU A 46 11.04 11.60 3.98
N ASP A 47 9.93 11.02 3.52
CA ASP A 47 9.49 11.11 2.15
C ASP A 47 8.99 12.53 1.85
N GLU A 48 9.75 13.24 1.02
CA GLU A 48 9.44 14.60 0.58
C GLU A 48 8.47 14.64 -0.62
N VAL A 49 8.26 13.52 -1.32
CA VAL A 49 7.34 13.41 -2.45
C VAL A 49 5.94 13.03 -1.95
N MET A 50 5.87 12.05 -1.05
CA MET A 50 4.65 11.55 -0.44
C MET A 50 4.71 11.79 1.06
N LYS A 51 4.30 12.99 1.48
CA LYS A 51 4.33 13.40 2.90
C LYS A 51 3.59 12.41 3.79
N GLU A 52 4.03 12.27 5.04
CA GLU A 52 3.48 11.30 5.99
C GLU A 52 1.96 11.39 6.14
N ASP A 53 1.40 12.61 6.20
CA ASP A 53 -0.05 12.81 6.28
C ASP A 53 -0.80 12.20 5.08
N PHE A 54 -0.21 12.27 3.88
CA PHE A 54 -0.79 11.66 2.69
C PHE A 54 -0.67 10.14 2.73
N GLN A 55 0.45 9.60 3.22
CA GLN A 55 0.59 8.16 3.45
C GLN A 55 -0.45 7.65 4.47
N ARG A 56 -0.71 8.43 5.53
CA ARG A 56 -1.73 8.12 6.55
C ARG A 56 -3.14 8.12 5.98
N ALA A 57 -3.50 9.12 5.17
CA ALA A 57 -4.77 9.14 4.45
C ALA A 57 -4.94 7.91 3.55
N MET A 58 -3.87 7.49 2.85
CA MET A 58 -3.91 6.25 2.08
C MET A 58 -4.09 5.00 2.94
N ILE A 59 -3.49 4.95 4.13
CA ILE A 59 -3.67 3.81 5.03
C ILE A 59 -5.13 3.71 5.49
N GLU A 60 -5.76 4.83 5.82
CA GLU A 60 -7.18 4.90 6.18
C GLU A 60 -8.11 4.50 5.02
N ASP A 61 -7.80 4.86 3.78
CA ASP A 61 -8.66 4.47 2.65
C ASP A 61 -8.52 2.97 2.28
N TYR A 62 -7.29 2.47 2.28
CA TYR A 62 -6.95 1.16 1.69
C TYR A 62 -6.82 0.02 2.71
N HIS A 63 -6.81 0.35 4.01
CA HIS A 63 -6.80 -0.60 5.13
C HIS A 63 -5.85 -1.78 4.90
N PRO A 64 -4.52 -1.55 4.79
CA PRO A 64 -3.56 -2.64 4.73
C PRO A 64 -3.63 -3.50 6.00
N LYS A 65 -3.26 -4.78 5.90
CA LYS A 65 -3.27 -5.72 7.03
C LYS A 65 -2.27 -5.30 8.11
N GLN A 66 -1.14 -4.73 7.70
CA GLN A 66 -0.09 -4.28 8.60
C GLN A 66 0.50 -2.96 8.10
N VAL A 67 0.90 -2.13 9.04
CA VAL A 67 1.60 -0.87 8.80
C VAL A 67 2.87 -0.87 9.62
N VAL A 68 4.01 -0.60 8.98
CA VAL A 68 5.33 -0.47 9.61
C VAL A 68 5.87 0.90 9.22
N SER A 69 6.73 1.52 10.04
CA SER A 69 7.36 2.80 9.70
C SER A 69 8.87 2.71 9.80
N ILE A 70 9.57 3.29 8.83
CA ILE A 70 11.03 3.42 8.81
C ILE A 70 11.38 4.89 9.02
N SER A 71 12.30 5.15 9.95
CA SER A 71 12.80 6.50 10.21
C SER A 71 14.06 6.78 9.39
N ALA A 72 14.30 8.03 9.02
CA ALA A 72 15.25 8.47 8.00
C ALA A 72 15.08 7.79 6.62
N ALA A 73 13.87 7.39 6.24
CA ALA A 73 13.58 6.81 4.92
C ALA A 73 12.99 7.88 3.98
N GLY A 74 13.64 8.06 2.83
CA GLY A 74 13.11 8.89 1.75
C GLY A 74 12.19 8.09 0.80
N HIS A 75 11.70 8.75 -0.25
CA HIS A 75 10.77 8.16 -1.23
C HIS A 75 11.28 6.84 -1.83
N MET A 76 12.58 6.79 -2.13
CA MET A 76 13.25 5.60 -2.64
C MET A 76 13.85 4.81 -1.47
N VAL A 77 12.99 4.26 -0.61
CA VAL A 77 13.38 3.53 0.61
C VAL A 77 14.37 2.39 0.37
N MET A 78 14.27 1.73 -0.79
CA MET A 78 15.20 0.69 -1.23
C MET A 78 16.64 1.19 -1.49
N LEU A 79 16.82 2.51 -1.67
CA LEU A 79 18.12 3.15 -1.82
C LEU A 79 18.57 3.83 -0.52
N SER A 80 17.65 4.45 0.21
CA SER A 80 18.01 5.18 1.44
C SER A 80 18.17 4.28 2.67
N LYS A 81 17.40 3.18 2.75
CA LYS A 81 17.31 2.28 3.91
C LYS A 81 17.20 0.79 3.50
N PRO A 82 18.11 0.26 2.67
CA PRO A 82 17.98 -1.10 2.13
C PRO A 82 18.04 -2.20 3.21
N GLU A 83 18.88 -2.08 4.23
CA GLU A 83 19.03 -3.11 5.27
C GLU A 83 17.77 -3.21 6.14
N GLU A 84 17.25 -2.06 6.61
CA GLU A 84 16.05 -1.99 7.45
C GLU A 84 14.80 -2.44 6.67
N LEU A 85 14.73 -2.08 5.38
CA LEU A 85 13.68 -2.60 4.50
C LEU A 85 13.77 -4.13 4.36
N CYS A 86 14.96 -4.68 4.10
CA CYS A 86 15.14 -6.14 4.01
C CYS A 86 14.77 -6.85 5.31
N GLN A 87 15.12 -6.28 6.46
CA GLN A 87 14.76 -6.84 7.77
C GLN A 87 13.24 -6.94 7.92
N ILE A 88 12.51 -5.87 7.61
CA ILE A 88 11.03 -5.88 7.65
C ILE A 88 10.46 -6.92 6.68
N LEU A 89 10.99 -7.01 5.46
CA LEU A 89 10.50 -7.99 4.49
C LEU A 89 10.67 -9.44 4.98
N LEU A 90 11.81 -9.75 5.61
CA LEU A 90 12.09 -11.08 6.13
C LEU A 90 11.29 -11.38 7.40
N GLU A 91 11.28 -10.47 8.37
CA GLU A 91 10.71 -10.71 9.70
C GLU A 91 9.18 -10.57 9.74
N ASP A 92 8.61 -9.59 9.03
CA ASP A 92 7.19 -9.26 9.13
C ASP A 92 6.34 -9.86 8.01
N ILE A 93 6.90 -10.04 6.81
CA ILE A 93 6.14 -10.40 5.61
C ILE A 93 6.34 -11.87 5.22
N ALA A 94 7.55 -12.41 5.32
CA ALA A 94 7.85 -13.77 4.85
C ALA A 94 7.51 -14.89 5.85
N HIS A 95 7.35 -14.56 7.14
CA HIS A 95 7.22 -15.55 8.23
C HIS A 95 5.85 -15.56 8.95
N LYS A 96 4.82 -14.94 8.37
CA LYS A 96 3.42 -15.01 8.85
C LYS A 96 2.50 -15.57 7.78
#